data_AF-A0A0P9L2L2-F1
#
_entry.id   AF-A0A0P9L2L2-F1
#
_cell.length_a   1.000
_cell.length_b   1.000
_cell.length_c   1.000
_cell.angle_alpha   90.00
_cell.angle_beta   90.00
_cell.angle_gamma   90.00
#
_symmetry.space_group_name_H-M   'P 1'
#
loop_
_entity.id
_entity.type
_entity.pdbx_description
1 polymer ?
#
loop_
_entity_poly.entity_id
_entity_poly.type
_entity_poly.pdbx_seq_one_letter_code
_entity_poly.pdbx_strand_id
1 'polypeptide(L)' 'MASSEDEATTKTSSVYIRPIRVEALNKAAIRVSYETQSSRQISPSELARYLIDNFLEMAVEQLIEDSQKAAPGTPLTATD' A
#
# COMPACT_ATOMS: atom_id res chain seq x y z
N MET A 1 -37.04 15.59 3.24
CA MET A 1 -36.31 15.76 4.50
C MET A 1 -35.09 14.85 4.42
N ALA A 2 -33.91 15.40 4.66
CA ALA A 2 -32.63 14.73 4.56
C ALA A 2 -32.48 13.67 5.66
N SER A 3 -31.87 12.53 5.33
CA SER A 3 -31.41 11.55 6.32
C SER A 3 -30.04 11.06 5.90
N SER A 4 -29.05 11.86 6.32
CA SER A 4 -27.77 11.40 6.87
C SER A 4 -26.95 10.45 6.00
N GLU A 5 -26.45 10.95 4.86
CA GLU A 5 -25.19 10.42 4.33
C GLU A 5 -24.07 10.81 5.28
N ASP A 6 -23.71 9.81 6.08
CA ASP A 6 -22.40 9.55 6.69
C ASP A 6 -21.63 10.81 7.12
N GLU A 7 -21.73 11.13 8.41
CA GLU A 7 -20.70 11.86 9.12
C GLU A 7 -19.36 11.22 8.75
N ALA A 8 -18.57 11.89 7.92
CA ALA A 8 -17.22 11.51 7.52
C ALA A 8 -16.30 11.55 8.75
N THR A 9 -16.57 10.69 9.72
CA THR A 9 -15.65 10.34 10.78
C THR A 9 -14.48 9.73 10.06
N THR A 10 -13.35 10.45 10.11
CA THR A 10 -12.07 9.93 9.66
C THR A 10 -11.71 8.76 10.59
N LYS A 11 -12.28 7.59 10.33
CA LYS A 11 -12.06 6.38 11.11
C LYS A 11 -10.60 6.00 10.92
N THR A 12 -9.83 6.12 12.00
CA THR A 12 -8.42 5.72 11.98
C THR A 12 -8.36 4.20 12.05
N SER A 13 -7.85 3.59 10.97
CA SER A 13 -7.58 2.15 10.90
C SER A 13 -6.08 1.91 10.99
N SER A 14 -5.67 0.90 11.76
CA SER A 14 -4.26 0.54 11.92
C SER A 14 -3.94 -0.75 11.17
N VAL A 15 -2.83 -0.75 10.43
CA VAL A 15 -2.33 -1.92 9.69
C VAL A 15 -0.90 -2.20 10.13
N TYR A 16 -0.57 -3.46 10.37
CA TYR A 16 0.78 -3.87 10.75
C TYR A 16 1.66 -3.95 9.51
N ILE A 17 2.76 -3.20 9.54
CA ILE A 17 3.80 -3.23 8.51
C ILE A 17 5.17 -3.40 9.14
N ARG A 18 6.10 -4.01 8.39
CA ARG A 18 7.49 -4.19 8.87
C ARG A 18 8.13 -2.81 9.14
N PRO A 19 8.89 -2.63 10.24
CA PRO A 19 9.52 -1.36 10.58
C PRO A 19 10.35 -0.75 9.44
N ILE A 20 11.10 -1.59 8.70
CA ILE A 20 11.89 -1.15 7.55
C ILE A 20 11.04 -0.49 6.44
N ARG A 21 9.77 -0.88 6.30
CA ARG A 21 8.84 -0.26 5.34
C ARG A 21 8.31 1.08 5.84
N VAL A 22 8.17 1.26 7.15
CA VAL A 22 7.84 2.58 7.75
C VAL A 22 8.97 3.57 7.47
N GLU A 23 10.23 3.17 7.66
CA GLU A 23 11.37 4.01 7.35
C GLU A 23 11.46 4.37 5.85
N ALA A 24 11.20 3.39 4.99
CA ALA A 24 11.16 3.61 3.54
C ALA A 24 10.05 4.59 3.15
N LEU A 25 8.87 4.47 3.74
CA LEU A 25 7.74 5.39 3.55
C LEU A 25 8.10 6.82 3.97
N ASN A 26 8.78 6.99 5.11
CA ASN A 26 9.22 8.29 5.58
C ASN A 26 10.23 8.94 4.61
N LYS A 27 11.24 8.18 4.16
CA LYS A 27 12.21 8.66 3.16
C LYS A 27 11.53 9.01 1.83
N ALA A 28 10.56 8.22 1.40
CA ALA A 28 9.80 8.49 0.19
C ALA A 28 8.97 9.78 0.30
N ALA A 29 8.32 10.02 1.44
CA ALA A 29 7.56 11.24 1.70
C ALA A 29 8.46 12.49 1.64
N ILE A 30 9.65 12.43 2.24
CA ILE A 30 10.67 13.48 2.13
C ILE A 30 11.04 13.70 0.66
N ARG A 31 11.35 12.63 -0.08
CA ARG A 31 11.75 12.69 -1.48
C ARG A 31 10.69 13.33 -2.37
N VAL A 32 9.43 12.90 -2.24
CA VAL A 32 8.30 13.47 -3.00
C VAL A 32 8.22 14.97 -2.77
N SER A 33 8.38 15.42 -1.52
CA SER A 33 8.34 16.84 -1.17
C SER A 33 9.46 17.63 -1.88
N TYR A 34 10.67 17.08 -1.92
CA TYR A 34 11.80 17.71 -2.63
C TYR A 34 11.59 17.73 -4.15
N GLU A 35 11.18 16.62 -4.75
CA GLU A 35 11.06 16.49 -6.20
C GLU A 35 9.89 17.32 -6.76
N THR A 36 8.81 17.47 -5.99
CA THR A 36 7.66 18.29 -6.37
C THR A 36 7.81 19.77 -6.02
N GLN A 37 8.94 20.16 -5.40
CA GLN A 37 9.17 21.51 -4.87
C GLN A 37 8.03 22.00 -3.97
N SER A 38 7.37 21.08 -3.27
CA SER A 38 6.24 21.42 -2.42
C SER A 38 6.71 22.25 -1.23
N SER A 39 6.00 23.34 -0.95
CA SER A 39 6.23 24.16 0.23
C SER A 39 5.83 23.45 1.54
N ARG A 40 5.02 22.40 1.43
CA ARG A 40 4.64 21.54 2.56
C ARG A 40 5.16 20.13 2.33
N GLN A 41 5.91 19.64 3.31
CA GLN A 41 6.34 18.25 3.34
C GLN A 41 5.12 17.35 3.52
N ILE A 42 4.93 16.39 2.62
CA ILE A 42 3.92 15.35 2.79
C ILE A 42 4.34 14.44 3.96
N SER A 43 3.40 14.13 4.84
CA SER A 43 3.64 13.20 5.94
C SER A 43 3.67 11.75 5.44
N PRO A 44 4.34 10.83 6.17
CA PRO A 44 4.29 9.41 5.84
C PRO A 44 2.86 8.86 5.75
N SER A 45 1.97 9.31 6.64
CA SER A 45 0.56 8.87 6.67
C SER A 45 -0.21 9.33 5.43
N GLU A 46 0.01 10.55 4.96
CA GLU A 46 -0.59 11.04 3.71
C GLU A 46 -0.07 10.26 2.50
N LEU A 47 1.22 9.95 2.46
CA LEU A 47 1.78 9.10 1.40
C LEU A 47 1.21 7.68 1.45
N ALA A 48 1.07 7.08 2.63
CA ALA A 48 0.44 5.76 2.78
C ALA A 48 -1.01 5.76 2.29
N ARG A 49 -1.77 6.80 2.65
CA ARG A 49 -3.13 6.98 2.15
C ARG A 49 -3.17 7.09 0.63
N TYR A 50 -2.30 7.91 0.04
CA TYR A 50 -2.22 8.03 -1.41
C TYR A 50 -1.94 6.69 -2.10
N LEU A 51 -1.02 5.89 -1.55
CA LEU A 51 -0.71 4.56 -2.08
C LEU A 51 -1.92 3.61 -2.01
N ILE A 52 -2.65 3.60 -0.90
CA ILE A 52 -3.83 2.74 -0.73
C ILE A 52 -4.97 3.20 -1.64
N ASP A 53 -5.30 4.49 -1.62
CA ASP A 53 -6.44 5.04 -2.35
C ASP A 53 -6.27 4.92 -3.89
N ASN A 54 -5.03 4.84 -4.39
CA ASN A 54 -4.76 4.87 -5.84
C ASN A 54 -4.13 3.59 -6.41
N PHE A 55 -3.49 2.75 -5.59
CA PHE A 55 -2.71 1.59 -6.10
C PHE A 55 -3.06 0.26 -5.42
N LEU A 56 -4.02 0.22 -4.49
CA LEU A 56 -4.39 -1.02 -3.81
C LEU A 56 -4.90 -2.08 -4.80
N GLU A 57 -5.79 -1.70 -5.72
CA GLU A 57 -6.39 -2.64 -6.69
C GLU A 57 -5.33 -3.28 -7.58
N MET A 58 -4.43 -2.47 -8.15
CA MET A 58 -3.30 -2.95 -8.96
C MET A 58 -2.38 -3.89 -8.16
N ALA A 59 -2.11 -3.59 -6.89
CA ALA A 59 -1.29 -4.46 -6.03
C ALA A 59 -2.00 -5.80 -5.74
N VAL A 60 -3.33 -5.78 -5.59
CA VAL A 60 -4.15 -6.98 -5.40
C VAL A 60 -4.15 -7.84 -6.67
N GLU A 61 -4.36 -7.25 -7.84
CA GLU A 61 -4.32 -7.97 -9.13
C GLU A 61 -2.97 -8.64 -9.35
N GLN A 62 -1.87 -7.91 -9.15
CA GLN A 62 -0.52 -8.45 -9.27
C GLN A 62 -0.30 -9.64 -8.32
N LEU A 63 -0.78 -9.55 -7.07
CA LEU A 63 -0.65 -10.63 -6.11
C LEU A 63 -1.44 -11.87 -6.52
N ILE A 64 -2.63 -11.70 -7.10
CA ILE A 64 -3.43 -12.80 -7.65
C ILE A 64 -2.67 -13.45 -8.80
N GLU A 65 -2.15 -12.68 -9.75
CA GLU A 65 -1.38 -13.22 -10.89
C GLU A 65 -0.14 -14.00 -10.43
N ASP A 66 0.63 -13.44 -9.50
CA ASP A 66 1.85 -14.06 -8.98
C ASP A 66 1.53 -15.39 -8.27
N SER A 67 0.39 -15.46 -7.57
CA SER A 67 -0.07 -16.70 -6.94
C SER A 67 -0.44 -17.80 -7.94
N GLN A 68 -0.99 -17.43 -9.10
CA GLN A 68 -1.37 -18.37 -10.16
C GLN A 68 -0.15 -18.84 -10.96
N LYS A 69 0.88 -17.99 -11.10
CA LYS A 69 2.16 -18.39 -11.70
C LYS A 69 2.93 -19.39 -10.84
N ALA A 70 2.60 -19.54 -9.56
CA ALA A 70 3.36 -20.33 -8.59
C ALA A 70 3.02 -21.85 -8.52
N ALA A 71 2.03 -22.40 -9.24
CA ALA A 71 1.87 -23.86 -9.39
C ALA A 71 0.93 -24.25 -10.56
N PRO A 72 1.19 -25.36 -11.32
CA PRO A 72 1.79 -26.62 -10.85
C PRO A 72 2.97 -27.12 -11.70
N GLY A 73 4.12 -27.38 -11.08
CA GLY A 73 5.29 -27.87 -11.81
C GLY A 73 6.44 -28.44 -10.99
N THR A 74 6.28 -28.73 -9.70
CA THR A 74 7.24 -29.59 -8.99
C THR A 74 6.67 -31.00 -9.03
N PRO A 75 7.18 -31.91 -9.90
CA PRO A 75 6.93 -33.31 -9.69
C PRO A 75 7.54 -33.70 -8.34
N LEU A 76 6.71 -34.29 -7.47
CA LEU A 76 7.16 -35.10 -6.35
C LEU A 76 7.79 -36.40 -6.91
N THR A 77 8.94 -36.31 -7.55
CA THR A 77 9.71 -37.51 -7.92
C THR A 77 11.21 -37.23 -7.83
N ALA A 78 11.77 -37.74 -6.72
CA ALA A 78 13.04 -38.46 -6.58
C ALA A 78 14.27 -38.00 -7.38
N THR A 79 15.38 -37.79 -6.66
CA THR A 79 16.59 -38.59 -6.93
C THR A 79 17.39 -38.75 -5.63
N ASP A 80 17.97 -39.94 -5.53
CA ASP A 80 18.63 -40.67 -4.44
C ASP A 80 19.57 -39.87 -3.50
#